data_AF-A0ABD6YL68-F1
#
_entry.id   AF-A0ABD6YL68-F1
#
_cell.length_a   1.000
_cell.length_b   1.000
_cell.length_c   1.000
_cell.angle_alpha   90.00
_cell.angle_beta   90.00
_cell.angle_gamma   90.00
#
_symmetry.space_group_name_H-M   'P 1'
#
loop_
_entity.id
_entity.type
_entity.pdbx_description
1 polymer ?
#
loop_
_entity_poly.entity_id
_entity_poly.type
_entity_poly.pdbx_seq_one_letter_code
_entity_poly.pdbx_strand_id
1 'polypeptide(L)' 'MITKNELKANFLKMDYLPPKIEIEFVETEQCIASGSASTIPPNMGGQVNQEWETIPDETHDVEWP' A
#
# COMPACT_ATOMS: atom_id res chain seq x y z
N MET A 1 -35.10 -33.60 46.48
CA MET A 1 -33.81 -33.00 46.87
C MET A 1 -32.86 -33.17 45.70
N ILE A 2 -32.55 -32.09 45.00
CA ILE A 2 -31.54 -32.09 43.94
C ILE A 2 -30.17 -32.01 44.62
N THR A 3 -29.35 -33.03 44.45
CA THR A 3 -27.98 -33.07 44.96
C THR A 3 -27.12 -32.04 44.21
N LYS A 4 -26.26 -31.31 44.93
CA LYS A 4 -25.34 -30.23 44.48
C LYS A 4 -24.38 -30.55 43.30
N ASN A 5 -24.57 -31.68 42.64
CA ASN A 5 -23.73 -32.19 41.55
C ASN A 5 -24.38 -32.07 40.17
N GLU A 6 -25.50 -31.36 40.03
CA GLU A 6 -26.05 -31.00 38.72
C GLU A 6 -25.16 -29.93 38.06
N LEU A 7 -24.03 -30.44 37.55
CA LEU A 7 -23.36 -30.05 36.34
C LEU A 7 -23.12 -28.55 36.27
N LYS A 8 -22.01 -28.13 36.91
CA LYS A 8 -21.15 -27.06 36.36
C LYS A 8 -21.18 -27.24 34.85
N ALA A 9 -21.81 -26.30 34.13
CA ALA A 9 -21.70 -26.21 32.70
C ALA A 9 -20.20 -26.11 32.42
N ASN A 10 -19.60 -27.25 32.07
CA ASN A 10 -18.24 -27.29 31.59
C ASN A 10 -18.39 -26.78 30.16
N PHE A 11 -18.39 -25.45 30.02
CA PHE A 11 -18.18 -24.81 28.73
C PHE A 11 -16.82 -25.32 28.28
N LEU A 12 -16.83 -26.43 27.55
CA LEU A 12 -15.65 -27.01 26.94
C LEU A 12 -15.01 -25.86 26.19
N LYS A 13 -13.84 -25.44 26.66
CA LYS A 13 -13.06 -24.38 26.02
C LYS A 13 -12.93 -24.79 24.56
N MET A 14 -13.51 -24.00 23.67
CA MET A 14 -13.43 -24.27 22.24
C MET A 14 -11.96 -24.19 21.83
N ASP A 15 -11.54 -25.14 21.00
CA ASP A 15 -10.20 -25.12 20.44
C ASP A 15 -10.00 -23.87 19.59
N TYR A 16 -8.81 -23.30 19.67
CA TYR A 16 -8.47 -22.12 18.89
C TYR A 16 -8.42 -22.49 17.41
N LEU A 17 -9.18 -21.75 16.60
CA LEU A 17 -9.10 -21.81 15.14
C LEU A 17 -8.28 -20.61 14.66
N PRO A 18 -7.07 -20.83 14.09
CA PRO A 18 -6.29 -19.73 13.54
C PRO A 18 -7.00 -19.09 12.34
N PRO A 19 -6.88 -17.76 12.14
CA PRO A 19 -7.42 -17.11 10.97
C PRO A 19 -6.70 -17.58 9.70
N LYS A 20 -7.44 -17.66 8.59
CA LYS A 20 -6.85 -17.84 7.26
C LYS A 20 -6.48 -16.48 6.69
N ILE A 21 -5.21 -16.31 6.32
CA ILE A 21 -4.72 -15.12 5.63
C ILE A 21 -4.50 -15.50 4.18
N GLU A 22 -5.10 -14.76 3.26
CA GLU A 22 -4.90 -14.88 1.82
C GLU A 22 -4.24 -13.58 1.33
N ILE A 23 -3.14 -13.73 0.59
CA ILE A 23 -2.37 -12.60 0.05
C ILE A 23 -2.37 -12.76 -1.46
N GLU A 24 -2.78 -11.71 -2.16
CA GLU A 24 -2.71 -11.61 -3.61
C GLU A 24 -1.84 -10.41 -3.98
N PHE A 25 -0.98 -10.59 -4.98
CA PHE A 25 -0.21 -9.49 -5.56
C PHE A 25 -0.91 -9.08 -6.85
N VAL A 26 -1.30 -7.82 -6.92
CA VAL A 26 -1.85 -7.20 -8.12
C VAL A 26 -0.80 -6.27 -8.69
N GLU A 27 -0.39 -6.52 -9.92
CA GLU A 27 0.50 -5.62 -10.65
C GLU A 27 -0.31 -4.47 -11.24
N THR A 28 0.13 -3.24 -10.99
CA THR A 28 -0.46 -2.03 -11.55
C THR A 28 0.50 -1.39 -12.53
N GLU A 29 -0.02 -0.77 -13.60
CA GLU A 29 0.79 0.01 -14.52
C GLU A 29 1.47 1.19 -13.81
N GLN A 30 2.73 1.44 -14.15
CA GLN A 30 3.47 2.62 -13.69
C GLN A 30 3.07 3.81 -14.56
N CYS A 31 2.15 4.63 -14.05
CA CYS A 31 1.67 5.82 -14.75
C CYS A 31 2.28 7.08 -14.14
N ILE A 32 2.64 8.04 -14.99
CA ILE A 32 2.97 9.40 -14.57
C ILE A 32 1.65 10.10 -14.29
N ALA A 33 1.45 10.56 -13.06
CA ALA A 33 0.25 11.33 -12.72
C ALA A 33 0.22 12.65 -13.49
N SER A 34 -0.98 13.09 -13.88
CA SER A 34 -1.15 14.41 -14.50
C SER A 34 -0.63 15.50 -13.55
N GLY A 35 0.43 16.21 -13.94
CA GLY A 35 1.09 17.22 -13.11
C GLY A 35 2.31 16.76 -12.32
N SER A 36 2.66 15.45 -12.33
CA SER A 36 3.86 14.95 -11.65
C SER A 36 5.13 14.97 -12.51
N ALA A 37 5.03 15.38 -13.77
CA ALA A 37 6.16 15.53 -14.68
C ALA A 37 6.00 16.79 -15.53
N SER A 38 7.07 17.58 -15.61
CA SER A 38 7.17 18.73 -16.52
C SER A 38 8.26 18.44 -17.55
N THR A 39 8.01 18.75 -18.82
CA THR A 39 9.03 18.66 -19.86
C THR A 39 9.53 20.06 -20.19
N ILE A 40 10.83 20.29 -20.02
CA ILE A 40 11.48 21.54 -20.44
C ILE A 40 12.04 21.33 -21.84
N PRO A 41 11.60 22.10 -22.86
CA PRO A 41 12.12 21.96 -24.21
C PRO A 41 13.61 22.33 -24.29
N PRO A 42 14.34 21.81 -25.30
CA PRO A 42 15.72 22.20 -25.55
C PRO A 42 15.83 23.71 -25.79
N ASN A 43 16.98 24.29 -25.45
CA ASN A 43 17.24 25.69 -25.76
C ASN A 43 17.37 25.93 -27.28
N MET A 44 17.43 27.19 -27.74
CA MET A 44 17.56 27.54 -29.17
C MET A 44 18.80 26.92 -29.86
N GLY A 45 19.77 26.42 -29.11
CA GLY A 45 20.94 25.69 -29.62
C GLY A 45 20.76 24.17 -29.69
N GLY A 46 19.57 23.65 -29.37
CA GLY A 46 19.28 22.21 -29.35
C GLY A 46 19.88 21.47 -28.16
N GLN A 47 20.42 22.18 -27.16
CA GLN A 47 20.93 21.55 -25.93
C GLN A 47 19.79 21.23 -24.97
N VAL A 48 19.83 20.00 -24.44
CA VAL A 48 18.94 19.53 -23.37
C VAL A 48 19.35 20.21 -22.07
N ASN A 49 18.44 20.96 -21.46
CA ASN A 49 18.73 21.70 -20.22
C ASN A 49 18.57 20.83 -18.96
N GLN A 50 17.83 19.72 -19.04
CA GLN A 50 17.49 18.88 -17.90
C GLN A 50 17.36 17.41 -18.35
N GLU A 51 18.19 16.52 -17.80
CA GLU A 51 18.22 15.08 -18.12
C GLU A 51 17.75 14.24 -16.93
N TRP A 52 16.66 13.51 -17.11
CA TRP A 52 15.98 12.73 -16.06
C TRP A 52 16.89 11.72 -15.35
N GLU A 53 17.82 11.09 -16.07
CA GLU A 53 18.70 10.04 -15.55
C GLU A 53 19.90 10.57 -14.74
N THR A 54 20.13 11.88 -14.76
CA THR A 54 21.31 12.50 -14.13
C THR A 54 20.98 13.38 -12.94
N ILE A 55 19.69 13.60 -12.68
CA ILE A 55 19.21 14.49 -11.63
C ILE A 55 18.85 13.65 -10.42
N PRO A 56 19.22 14.08 -9.20
CA PRO A 56 18.81 13.41 -7.97
C PRO A 56 17.27 13.39 -7.87
N ASP A 57 16.73 12.31 -7.30
CA ASP A 57 15.29 12.25 -7.01
C ASP A 57 14.89 13.46 -6.14
N GLU A 58 13.94 14.25 -6.64
CA GLU A 58 13.36 15.36 -5.90
C GLU A 58 11.98 14.97 -5.36
N THR A 59 11.80 15.06 -4.04
CA THR A 59 10.49 14.90 -3.41
C THR A 59 9.78 16.24 -3.39
N HIS A 60 8.68 16.34 -4.13
CA HIS A 60 7.78 17.48 -4.08
C HIS A 60 6.47 17.09 -3.40
N ASP A 61 5.95 17.97 -2.54
CA ASP A 61 4.62 17.80 -1.97
C ASP A 61 3.58 18.03 -3.07
N VAL A 62 2.87 16.99 -3.47
CA VAL A 62 1.79 17.09 -4.46
C VAL A 62 0.50 17.47 -3.72
N GLU A 63 0.05 18.71 -3.90
CA GLU A 63 -1.30 19.11 -3.49
C GLU A 63 -2.33 18.48 -4.44
N TRP A 64 -3.02 17.45 -3.96
CA TRP A 64 -4.17 16.86 -4.65
C TRP A 64 -5.45 17.67 -4.35
N PRO A 65 -6.30 17.95 -5.36
CA PRO A 65 -7.56 18.68 -5.17
C PRO A 65 -8.62 17.91 -4.36
#